data_AF-A0AAJ6ZKQ2-F1
#
_entry.id   AF-A0AAJ6ZKQ2-F1
#
_cell.length_a   1.000
_cell.length_b   1.000
_cell.length_c   1.000
_cell.angle_alpha   90.00
_cell.angle_beta   90.00
_cell.angle_gamma   90.00
#
_symmetry.space_group_name_H-M   'P 1'
#
loop_
_entity.id
_entity.type
_entity.pdbx_description
1 polymer ?
#
loop_
_entity_poly.entity_id
_entity_poly.type
_entity_poly.pdbx_seq_one_letter_code
_entity_poly.pdbx_strand_id
1 'polypeptide(L)'
;MLQNVMNNYCCHIAGLNPRAFRTYKNPRRAVGGGPARGILDGDLITLFTSMPNAEKHDIAKKIGTKVDEIMSDLYEIDRLTAHF
;
A
#
# COMPACT_ATOMS: atom_id res chain seq x y z
N MET A 1 0.54 6.27 4.75
CA MET A 1 -0.93 6.33 4.97
C MET A 1 -1.71 5.68 3.82
N LEU A 2 -1.29 5.86 2.57
CA LEU A 2 -1.91 5.30 1.36
C LEU A 2 -2.28 3.80 1.48
N GLN A 3 -1.34 2.94 1.87
CA GLN A 3 -1.54 1.48 1.99
C GLN A 3 -2.79 1.09 2.78
N ASN A 4 -3.07 1.78 3.89
CA ASN A 4 -4.23 1.47 4.73
C ASN A 4 -5.56 1.76 4.02
N VAL A 5 -5.59 2.78 3.17
CA VAL A 5 -6.76 3.11 2.35
C VAL A 5 -6.88 2.10 1.21
N MET A 6 -5.78 1.84 0.49
CA MET A 6 -5.74 0.90 -0.64
C MET A 6 -6.20 -0.51 -0.24
N ASN A 7 -5.82 -0.97 0.96
CA ASN A 7 -6.22 -2.29 1.47
C ASN A 7 -7.74 -2.45 1.57
N ASN A 8 -8.50 -1.37 1.73
CA ASN A 8 -9.95 -1.39 1.85
C ASN A 8 -10.68 -0.83 0.62
N TYR A 9 -10.00 -0.04 -0.20
CA TYR A 9 -10.59 0.61 -1.38
C TYR A 9 -10.63 -0.34 -2.58
N CYS A 10 -9.56 -1.10 -2.81
CA CYS A 10 -9.46 -2.00 -3.95
C CYS A 10 -10.24 -3.31 -3.68
N CYS A 11 -10.96 -3.78 -4.71
CA CYS A 11 -11.48 -5.15 -4.74
C CYS A 11 -10.33 -6.11 -5.05
N HIS A 12 -9.85 -6.84 -4.04
CA HIS A 12 -8.75 -7.78 -4.20
C HIS A 12 -9.22 -9.07 -4.88
N ILE A 13 -8.37 -9.62 -5.75
CA ILE A 13 -8.62 -10.90 -6.42
C ILE A 13 -8.92 -11.97 -5.36
N ALA A 14 -9.96 -12.76 -5.61
CA ALA A 14 -10.46 -13.80 -4.70
C ALA A 14 -10.85 -13.32 -3.28
N GLY A 15 -11.07 -12.01 -3.09
CA GLY A 15 -11.45 -11.45 -1.78
C GLY A 15 -10.34 -11.54 -0.73
N LEU A 16 -9.09 -11.69 -1.16
CA LEU A 16 -7.95 -11.82 -0.25
C LEU A 16 -7.63 -10.51 0.47
N ASN A 17 -6.97 -10.61 1.63
CA ASN A 17 -6.53 -9.45 2.41
C ASN A 17 -4.99 -9.28 2.29
N PRO A 18 -4.50 -8.30 1.52
CA PRO A 18 -3.06 -8.06 1.34
C PRO A 18 -2.31 -7.87 2.67
N ARG A 19 -2.90 -7.11 3.62
CA ARG A 19 -2.29 -6.90 4.94
C ARG A 19 -2.10 -8.23 5.69
N ALA A 20 -3.10 -9.10 5.67
CA ALA A 20 -3.00 -10.41 6.32
C ALA A 20 -2.02 -11.34 5.58
N PHE A 21 -1.94 -11.22 4.26
CA PHE A 21 -0.99 -11.97 3.43
C PHE A 21 0.46 -11.62 3.77
N ARG A 22 0.80 -10.32 3.87
CA ARG A 22 2.16 -9.84 4.20
C ARG A 22 2.53 -9.95 5.68
N THR A 23 1.56 -10.12 6.57
CA THR A 23 1.84 -10.25 8.01
C THR A 23 2.53 -11.59 8.28
N TYR A 24 3.67 -11.55 8.96
CA TYR A 24 4.41 -12.76 9.36
C TYR A 24 3.50 -13.75 10.11
N LYS A 25 3.55 -15.02 9.72
CA LYS A 25 2.74 -16.10 10.28
C LYS A 25 3.62 -17.02 11.12
N ASN A 26 3.38 -17.06 12.42
CA ASN A 26 4.03 -18.02 13.32
C ASN A 26 2.97 -18.96 13.90
N PRO A 27 3.11 -20.30 13.74
CA PRO A 27 2.17 -21.24 14.35
C PRO A 27 2.19 -21.20 15.88
N ARG A 28 3.26 -20.68 16.48
CA ARG A 28 3.37 -20.47 17.93
C ARG A 28 3.19 -18.99 18.24
N ARG A 29 2.50 -18.66 19.33
CA ARG A 29 2.44 -17.28 19.83
C ARG A 29 3.87 -16.83 20.16
N ALA A 30 4.35 -15.80 19.47
CA ALA A 30 5.63 -15.19 19.78
C ALA A 30 5.59 -14.60 21.21
N VAL A 31 6.65 -14.84 21.98
CA VAL A 31 6.80 -14.28 23.31
C VAL A 31 7.35 -12.85 23.15
N GLY A 32 6.46 -11.87 23.14
CA GLY A 32 6.79 -10.44 23.02
C GLY A 32 6.63 -9.87 21.60
N GLY A 33 6.15 -8.61 21.53
CA GLY A 33 6.06 -7.77 20.33
C GLY A 33 5.19 -8.33 19.19
N GLY A 34 4.10 -7.65 18.84
CA GLY A 34 3.36 -7.99 17.61
C GLY A 34 4.24 -7.94 16.36
N PRO A 35 3.79 -8.48 15.21
CA PRO A 35 4.58 -8.46 13.98
C PRO A 35 5.04 -7.04 13.63
N ALA A 36 6.32 -6.88 13.28
CA ALA A 36 6.88 -5.59 12.87
C ALA A 36 6.13 -5.04 11.65
N ARG A 37 5.85 -3.73 11.63
CA ARG A 37 5.03 -3.06 10.59
C ARG A 37 5.74 -1.90 9.90
N GLY A 38 7.04 -2.02 9.67
CA GLY A 38 7.87 -0.98 9.04
C GLY A 38 8.06 -1.11 7.53
N ILE A 39 7.44 -2.11 6.89
CA ILE A 39 7.61 -2.39 5.46
C ILE A 39 6.29 -2.11 4.75
N LEU A 40 6.36 -1.37 3.65
CA LEU A 40 5.23 -1.13 2.75
C LEU A 40 5.10 -2.26 1.72
N ASP A 41 3.87 -2.57 1.34
CA ASP A 41 3.56 -3.48 0.25
C ASP A 41 3.57 -2.72 -1.08
N GLY A 42 4.69 -2.78 -1.79
CA GLY A 42 4.93 -2.10 -3.07
C GLY A 42 3.88 -2.43 -4.13
N ASP A 43 3.50 -3.71 -4.23
CA ASP A 43 2.50 -4.18 -5.19
C ASP A 43 1.12 -3.56 -4.92
N LEU A 44 0.77 -3.35 -3.64
CA LEU A 44 -0.51 -2.76 -3.26
C LEU A 44 -0.55 -1.25 -3.51
N ILE A 45 0.53 -0.52 -3.17
CA ILE A 45 0.54 0.94 -3.32
C ILE A 45 0.68 1.38 -4.78
N THR A 46 1.36 0.60 -5.63
CA THR A 46 1.52 0.91 -7.06
C THR A 46 0.21 0.85 -7.83
N LEU A 47 -0.79 0.08 -7.36
CA LEU A 47 -2.14 0.07 -7.93
C LEU A 47 -2.73 1.48 -8.02
N PHE A 48 -2.37 2.39 -7.10
CA PHE A 48 -2.82 3.78 -7.11
C PHE A 48 -2.57 4.47 -8.45
N THR A 49 -1.44 4.18 -9.11
CA THR A 49 -1.06 4.78 -10.41
C THR A 49 -2.07 4.45 -11.52
N SER A 50 -2.70 3.27 -11.46
CA SER A 50 -3.65 2.77 -12.45
C SER A 50 -5.10 3.19 -12.20
N MET A 51 -5.41 3.80 -11.05
CA MET A 51 -6.78 4.14 -10.67
C MET A 51 -7.36 5.31 -11.48
N PRO A 52 -8.69 5.38 -11.64
CA PRO A 52 -9.37 6.55 -12.19
C PRO A 52 -9.04 7.83 -11.41
N ASN A 53 -8.96 8.96 -12.12
CA ASN A 53 -8.58 10.24 -11.50
C ASN A 53 -9.53 10.65 -10.36
N ALA A 54 -10.83 10.40 -10.48
CA ALA A 54 -11.78 10.71 -9.42
C ALA A 54 -11.43 9.97 -8.12
N GLU A 55 -11.16 8.67 -8.21
CA GLU A 55 -10.79 7.83 -7.07
C GLU A 55 -9.45 8.27 -6.44
N LYS A 56 -8.47 8.62 -7.27
CA LYS A 56 -7.18 9.17 -6.81
C LYS A 56 -7.39 10.42 -5.95
N HIS A 57 -8.25 11.34 -6.38
CA HIS A 57 -8.55 12.57 -5.63
C HIS A 57 -9.26 12.27 -4.31
N ASP A 58 -10.24 11.36 -4.31
CA ASP A 58 -10.95 10.96 -3.09
C ASP A 58 -10.00 10.34 -2.06
N ILE A 59 -9.09 9.46 -2.51
CA ILE A 59 -8.09 8.82 -1.65
C ILE A 59 -7.10 9.85 -1.11
N ALA A 60 -6.57 10.73 -1.96
CA ALA A 60 -5.61 11.76 -1.55
C ALA A 60 -6.23 12.70 -0.49
N LYS A 61 -7.48 13.14 -0.72
CA LYS A 61 -8.24 13.94 0.24
C LYS A 61 -8.45 13.20 1.56
N LYS A 62 -8.77 11.90 1.52
CA LYS A 62 -9.00 11.07 2.72
C LYS A 62 -7.76 10.92 3.60
N ILE A 63 -6.57 10.92 3.02
CA ILE A 63 -5.30 10.83 3.77
C ILE A 63 -4.60 12.18 4.00
N GLY A 64 -5.20 13.28 3.55
CA GLY A 64 -4.71 14.64 3.80
C GLY A 64 -3.47 15.03 2.98
N THR A 65 -3.38 14.57 1.72
CA THR A 65 -2.26 14.88 0.80
C THR A 65 -2.79 15.23 -0.59
N LYS A 66 -1.90 15.56 -1.52
CA LYS A 66 -2.22 15.80 -2.93
C LYS A 66 -1.92 14.58 -3.79
N VAL A 67 -2.67 14.41 -4.87
CA VAL A 67 -2.41 13.34 -5.85
C VAL A 67 -0.98 13.45 -6.39
N ASP A 68 -0.52 14.67 -6.70
CA ASP A 68 0.82 14.91 -7.25
C ASP A 68 1.94 14.51 -6.28
N GLU A 69 1.75 14.71 -4.97
CA GLU A 69 2.72 14.29 -3.94
C GLU A 69 2.83 12.77 -3.91
N ILE A 70 1.69 12.06 -3.88
CA ILE A 70 1.67 10.59 -3.92
C ILE A 70 2.33 10.07 -5.20
N MET A 71 1.99 10.65 -6.36
CA MET A 71 2.55 10.22 -7.64
C MET A 71 4.05 10.50 -7.73
N SER A 72 4.52 11.63 -7.17
CA SER A 72 5.94 11.96 -7.09
C SER A 72 6.71 10.94 -6.24
N ASP A 73 6.19 10.60 -5.06
CA ASP A 73 6.82 9.61 -4.17
C ASP A 73 6.92 8.22 -4.84
N LEU A 74 5.84 7.77 -5.49
CA LEU A 74 5.83 6.49 -6.21
C LEU A 74 6.79 6.48 -7.40
N TYR A 75 6.83 7.59 -8.16
CA TYR A 75 7.74 7.74 -9.30
C TYR A 75 9.20 7.78 -8.86
N GLU A 76 9.51 8.40 -7.73
CA GLU A 76 10.87 8.43 -7.20
C GLU A 76 11.37 7.02 -6.85
N ILE A 77 10.53 6.20 -6.21
CA ILE A 77 10.86 4.79 -5.93
C ILE A 77 11.12 4.03 -7.23
N ASP A 78 10.22 4.12 -8.20
CA ASP A 78 10.37 3.44 -9.50
C ASP A 78 11.67 3.86 -10.20
N ARG A 79 11.91 5.17 -10.33
CA ARG A 79 13.12 5.71 -10.95
C ARG A 79 14.41 5.27 -10.26
N LEU A 80 14.44 5.23 -8.92
CA LEU A 80 15.63 4.84 -8.15
C LEU A 80 15.87 3.32 -8.16
N THR A 81 14.84 2.53 -8.46
CA THR A 81 14.91 1.07 -8.50
C THR A 81 14.98 0.51 -9.92
N ALA A 82 14.90 1.37 -10.95
CA ALA A 82 14.99 1.05 -12.38
C ALA A 82 16.41 0.67 -12.82
N HIS A 83 16.91 -0.42 -12.25
CA HIS A 83 18.18 -1.05 -12.57
C HIS A 83 17.97 -2.56 -12.72
N PHE A 84 18.88 -3.22 -13.44
CA PHE A 84 18.86 -4.64 -13.85
C PHE A 84 17.97 -4.95 -15.06
#